data_AF-A0A973JLF9-F1
#
_entry.id   AF-A0A973JLF9-F1
#
_cell.length_a   1.000
_cell.length_b   1.000
_cell.length_c   1.000
_cell.angle_alpha   90.00
_cell.angle_beta   90.00
_cell.angle_gamma   90.00
#
_symmetry.space_group_name_H-M   'P 1'
#
loop_
_entity.id
_entity.type
_entity.pdbx_description
1 polymer ?
#
loop_
_entity_poly.entity_id
_entity_poly.type
_entity_poly.pdbx_seq_one_letter_code
_entity_poly.pdbx_strand_id
1 'polypeptide(L)'
;MASLEESLSWTGTPLPDALQNLGQEQQDALVGYIQTVVTLKTDGLDELFEAISAIVKFIPHFIVIPLMVDNIRPQISAGVCKKMGVDQAVNYANDLPVEYFSQVSRHIDDEMMARILEKMKRHHAEKVIKFELLNNQHHMLDIAGHFEQRLLEFVAKNIDFAQHPECQATLHKHCNVIERMRALV
;
A
#
# COMPACT_ATOMS: atom_id res chain seq x y z
N MET A 1 21.87 0.75 -11.05
CA MET A 1 21.37 1.85 -11.91
C MET A 1 19.90 1.56 -12.10
N ALA A 2 19.02 2.44 -11.64
CA ALA A 2 17.58 2.23 -11.73
C ALA A 2 17.15 2.18 -13.20
N SER A 3 16.31 1.23 -13.57
CA SER A 3 15.81 1.16 -14.96
C SER A 3 14.84 2.32 -15.24
N LEU A 4 14.61 2.61 -16.52
CA LEU A 4 13.61 3.59 -16.95
C LEU A 4 12.24 3.27 -16.34
N GLU A 5 11.86 1.99 -16.28
CA GLU A 5 10.61 1.51 -15.67
C GLU A 5 10.54 1.81 -14.16
N GLU A 6 11.65 1.62 -13.45
CA GLU A 6 11.72 1.91 -12.01
C GLU A 6 11.58 3.41 -11.73
N SER A 7 12.22 4.26 -12.54
CA SER A 7 12.12 5.72 -12.40
C SER A 7 10.75 6.26 -12.83
N LEU A 8 10.07 5.58 -13.77
CA LEU A 8 8.70 5.90 -14.17
C LEU A 8 7.67 5.62 -13.09
N SER A 9 7.88 4.56 -12.32
CA SER A 9 6.99 4.23 -11.19
C SER A 9 6.86 5.38 -10.18
N TRP A 10 7.90 6.23 -10.06
CA TRP A 10 7.90 7.38 -9.15
C TRP A 10 6.96 8.51 -9.59
N THR A 11 6.67 8.59 -10.88
CA THR A 11 5.78 9.63 -11.43
C THR A 11 4.31 9.26 -11.29
N GLY A 12 3.99 7.98 -11.11
CA GLY A 12 2.62 7.46 -11.08
C GLY A 12 1.85 7.66 -12.40
N THR A 13 2.54 8.03 -13.48
CA THR A 13 1.96 8.33 -14.78
C THR A 13 2.67 7.56 -15.90
N PRO A 14 1.94 7.08 -16.93
CA PRO A 14 2.56 6.40 -18.05
C PRO A 14 3.47 7.35 -18.83
N LEU A 15 4.60 6.82 -19.32
CA LEU A 15 5.52 7.59 -20.16
C LEU A 15 4.83 7.95 -21.48
N PRO A 16 4.76 9.23 -21.87
CA PRO A 16 4.27 9.62 -23.19
C PRO A 16 4.98 8.87 -24.31
N ASP A 17 4.24 8.42 -25.32
CA ASP A 17 4.79 7.64 -26.45
C ASP A 17 5.97 8.34 -27.15
N ALA A 18 5.95 9.68 -27.16
CA ALA A 18 7.04 10.50 -27.70
C ALA A 18 8.39 10.27 -27.00
N LEU A 19 8.38 9.90 -25.71
CA LEU A 19 9.58 9.66 -24.92
C LEU A 19 10.02 8.19 -24.91
N GLN A 20 9.14 7.26 -25.32
CA GLN A 20 9.48 5.83 -25.45
C GLN A 20 10.48 5.56 -26.59
N ASN A 21 10.50 6.43 -27.61
CA ASN A 21 11.37 6.28 -28.78
C ASN A 21 12.75 6.94 -28.63
N LEU A 22 13.10 7.40 -27.43
CA LEU A 22 14.42 8.00 -27.15
C LEU A 22 15.52 6.93 -27.23
N GLY A 23 16.70 7.31 -27.72
CA GLY A 23 17.88 6.45 -27.68
C GLY A 23 18.40 6.24 -26.24
N GLN A 24 19.22 5.20 -26.01
CA GLN A 24 19.66 4.82 -24.65
C GLN A 24 20.29 5.99 -23.87
N GLU A 25 21.19 6.76 -24.48
CA GLU A 25 21.83 7.91 -23.80
C GLU A 25 20.81 9.00 -23.41
N GLN A 26 19.77 9.20 -24.22
CA GLN A 26 18.71 10.17 -23.95
C GLN A 26 17.77 9.67 -22.85
N GLN A 27 17.51 8.37 -22.82
CA GLN A 27 16.76 7.72 -21.74
C GLN A 27 17.50 7.86 -20.41
N ASP A 28 18.81 7.62 -20.39
CA ASP A 28 19.64 7.76 -19.18
C ASP A 28 19.65 9.21 -18.69
N ALA A 29 19.76 10.18 -19.61
CA ALA A 29 19.67 11.60 -19.28
C ALA A 29 18.28 12.00 -18.73
N LEU A 30 17.21 11.45 -19.31
CA LEU A 30 15.84 11.68 -18.85
C LEU A 30 15.62 11.08 -17.45
N VAL A 31 16.13 9.87 -17.19
CA VAL A 31 16.10 9.24 -15.87
C VAL A 31 16.82 10.12 -14.84
N GLY A 32 18.02 10.60 -15.17
CA GLY A 32 18.76 11.50 -14.28
C GLY A 32 18.01 12.81 -13.99
N TYR A 33 17.33 13.37 -15.00
CA TYR A 33 16.49 14.56 -14.80
C TYR A 33 15.28 14.28 -13.90
N ILE A 34 14.55 13.18 -14.15
CA ILE A 34 13.40 12.76 -13.33
C ILE A 34 13.83 12.57 -11.88
N GLN A 35 14.94 11.85 -11.64
CA GLN A 35 15.49 11.64 -10.30
C GLN A 35 15.85 12.95 -9.61
N THR A 36 16.42 13.90 -10.35
CA THR A 36 16.76 15.23 -9.82
C THR A 36 15.50 16.02 -9.43
N VAL A 37 14.48 16.02 -10.30
CA VAL A 37 13.21 16.72 -10.04
C VAL A 37 12.48 16.09 -8.86
N VAL A 38 12.39 14.76 -8.80
CA VAL A 38 11.77 14.04 -7.68
C VAL A 38 12.51 14.38 -6.39
N THR A 39 13.84 14.20 -6.35
CA THR A 39 14.65 14.53 -5.17
C THR A 39 14.43 15.97 -4.72
N LEU A 40 14.45 16.95 -5.63
CA LEU A 40 14.22 18.35 -5.29
C LEU A 40 12.82 18.62 -4.73
N LYS A 41 11.80 17.89 -5.20
CA LYS A 41 10.41 18.04 -4.76
C LYS A 41 10.09 17.28 -3.48
N THR A 42 10.87 16.25 -3.17
CA THR A 42 10.67 15.40 -1.98
C THR A 42 11.72 15.64 -0.89
N ASP A 43 12.67 16.55 -1.12
CA ASP A 43 13.68 16.93 -0.13
C ASP A 43 13.04 17.39 1.18
N GLY A 44 13.52 16.86 2.31
CA GLY A 44 12.97 17.15 3.64
C GLY A 44 11.68 16.41 4.02
N LEU A 45 11.03 15.68 3.10
CA LEU A 45 9.81 14.92 3.45
C LEU A 45 10.10 13.75 4.39
N ASP A 46 11.25 13.10 4.22
CA ASP A 46 11.61 11.95 5.04
C ASP A 46 11.86 12.36 6.50
N GLU A 47 12.62 13.45 6.69
CA GLU A 47 12.85 14.08 7.99
C GLU A 47 11.55 14.60 8.61
N LEU A 48 10.63 15.13 7.79
CA LEU A 48 9.31 15.53 8.25
C LEU A 48 8.50 14.33 8.76
N PHE A 49 8.51 13.21 8.05
CA PHE A 49 7.81 11.98 8.48
C PHE A 49 8.40 11.43 9.79
N GLU A 50 9.72 11.49 9.95
CA GLU A 50 10.40 11.12 11.19
C GLU A 50 10.04 12.05 12.35
N ALA A 51 10.00 13.36 12.11
CA ALA A 51 9.58 14.31 13.13
C ALA A 51 8.12 14.07 13.57
N ILE A 52 7.21 13.86 12.63
CA ILE A 52 5.80 13.58 12.94
C ILE A 52 5.67 12.25 13.70
N SER A 53 6.35 11.18 13.25
CA SER A 53 6.28 9.88 13.93
C SER A 53 6.79 9.94 15.37
N ALA A 54 7.82 10.77 15.61
CA ALA A 54 8.35 11.02 16.95
C ALA A 54 7.42 11.86 17.84
N ILE A 55 6.68 12.83 17.28
CA ILE A 55 5.80 13.72 18.03
C ILE A 55 4.45 13.07 18.32
N VAL A 56 3.87 12.38 17.34
CA VAL A 56 2.49 11.89 17.38
C VAL A 56 2.24 10.90 18.53
N LYS A 57 3.29 10.19 18.98
CA LYS A 57 3.25 9.27 20.13
C LYS A 57 2.88 9.94 21.46
N PHE A 58 3.03 11.26 21.56
CA PHE A 58 2.69 12.04 22.75
C PHE A 58 1.31 12.69 22.66
N ILE A 59 0.65 12.62 21.50
CA ILE A 59 -0.66 13.22 21.28
C ILE A 59 -1.73 12.12 21.43
N PRO A 60 -2.76 12.31 22.27
CA PRO A 60 -3.84 11.34 22.41
C PRO A 60 -4.55 11.02 21.08
N HIS A 61 -4.87 9.74 20.86
CA HIS A 61 -5.46 9.27 19.59
C HIS A 61 -6.74 10.01 19.20
N PHE A 62 -7.63 10.32 20.16
CA PHE A 62 -8.89 11.01 19.87
C PHE A 62 -8.70 12.43 19.30
N ILE A 63 -7.50 13.00 19.42
CA ILE A 63 -7.12 14.27 18.78
C ILE A 63 -6.47 13.99 17.43
N VAL A 64 -5.55 13.02 17.37
CA VAL A 64 -4.78 12.70 16.16
C VAL A 64 -5.68 12.18 15.04
N ILE A 65 -6.60 11.27 15.35
CA ILE A 65 -7.40 10.57 14.34
C ILE A 65 -8.27 11.54 13.52
N PRO A 66 -9.08 12.45 14.12
CA PRO A 66 -9.82 13.44 13.34
C PRO A 66 -8.90 14.37 12.55
N LEU A 67 -7.79 14.84 13.14
CA LEU A 67 -6.84 15.71 12.45
C LEU A 67 -6.25 15.03 11.20
N MET A 68 -5.90 13.74 11.32
CA MET A 68 -5.41 12.95 10.20
C MET A 68 -6.45 12.85 9.09
N VAL A 69 -7.66 12.40 9.43
CA VAL A 69 -8.72 12.15 8.44
C VAL A 69 -9.14 13.43 7.73
N ASP A 70 -9.23 14.56 8.45
CA ASP A 70 -9.75 15.81 7.90
C ASP A 70 -8.69 16.64 7.16
N ASN A 71 -7.40 16.53 7.53
CA ASN A 71 -6.37 17.48 7.09
C ASN A 71 -5.13 16.84 6.47
N ILE A 72 -4.92 15.53 6.63
CA ILE A 72 -3.70 14.87 6.17
C ILE A 72 -4.02 13.98 4.99
N ARG A 73 -3.25 14.11 3.91
CA ARG A 73 -3.40 13.24 2.75
C ARG A 73 -2.98 11.80 3.10
N PRO A 74 -3.67 10.77 2.57
CA PRO A 74 -3.34 9.37 2.86
C PRO A 74 -1.87 9.00 2.62
N GLN A 75 -1.27 9.51 1.54
CA GLN A 75 0.14 9.28 1.21
C GLN A 75 1.10 9.80 2.30
N ILE A 76 0.79 10.94 2.93
CA ILE A 76 1.59 11.50 4.03
C ILE A 76 1.44 10.60 5.26
N SER A 77 0.21 10.17 5.57
CA SER A 77 -0.02 9.23 6.67
C SER A 77 0.71 7.90 6.47
N ALA A 78 0.77 7.39 5.24
CA ALA A 78 1.54 6.20 4.90
C ALA A 78 3.06 6.41 5.10
N GLY A 79 3.59 7.58 4.72
CA GLY A 79 4.99 7.94 4.98
C GLY A 79 5.32 7.92 6.48
N VAL A 80 4.48 8.55 7.30
CA VAL A 80 4.63 8.54 8.76
C VAL A 80 4.47 7.12 9.33
N CYS A 81 3.52 6.34 8.80
CA CYS A 81 3.28 4.94 9.16
C CYS A 81 4.55 4.08 8.98
N LYS A 82 5.26 4.25 7.85
CA LYS A 82 6.53 3.56 7.60
C LYS A 82 7.59 3.91 8.65
N LYS A 83 7.68 5.18 9.05
CA LYS A 83 8.65 5.65 10.06
C LYS A 83 8.34 5.20 11.49
N MET A 84 7.06 5.06 11.86
CA MET A 84 6.68 4.60 13.20
C MET A 84 6.81 3.09 13.41
N GLY A 85 6.82 2.31 12.32
CA GLY A 85 6.87 0.86 12.36
C GLY A 85 5.53 0.20 12.72
N VAL A 86 5.47 -1.12 12.56
CA VAL A 86 4.21 -1.90 12.60
C VAL A 86 3.46 -1.76 13.92
N ASP A 87 4.14 -1.87 15.07
CA ASP A 87 3.46 -1.90 16.37
C ASP A 87 2.77 -0.57 16.69
N GLN A 88 3.41 0.55 16.36
CA GLN A 88 2.80 1.87 16.56
C GLN A 88 1.73 2.15 15.49
N ALA A 89 1.95 1.73 14.25
CA ALA A 89 0.96 1.86 13.18
C ALA A 89 -0.36 1.17 13.50
N VAL A 90 -0.30 -0.04 14.07
CA VAL A 90 -1.48 -0.82 14.47
C VAL A 90 -2.35 -0.07 15.47
N ASN A 91 -1.73 0.69 16.39
CA ASN A 91 -2.46 1.46 17.39
C ASN A 91 -3.35 2.53 16.75
N TYR A 92 -2.87 3.22 15.71
CA TYR A 92 -3.69 4.18 14.95
C TYR A 92 -4.66 3.47 13.99
N ALA A 93 -4.20 2.42 13.30
CA ALA A 93 -5.00 1.68 12.32
C ALA A 93 -6.30 1.13 12.90
N ASN A 94 -6.29 0.71 14.18
CA ASN A 94 -7.48 0.22 14.87
C ASN A 94 -8.55 1.29 15.12
N ASP A 95 -8.21 2.57 15.07
CA ASP A 95 -9.13 3.68 15.36
C ASP A 95 -9.49 4.49 14.09
N LEU A 96 -8.83 4.23 12.97
CA LEU A 96 -9.07 4.92 11.70
C LEU A 96 -10.36 4.44 11.00
N PRO A 97 -11.09 5.35 10.32
CA PRO A 97 -12.18 4.97 9.41
C PRO A 97 -11.68 4.07 8.29
N VAL A 98 -12.50 3.08 7.89
CA VAL A 98 -12.08 2.03 6.92
C VAL A 98 -11.79 2.63 5.55
N GLU A 99 -12.54 3.64 5.14
CA GLU A 99 -12.41 4.32 3.86
C GLU A 99 -11.11 5.11 3.76
N TYR A 100 -10.73 5.79 4.85
CA TYR A 100 -9.47 6.52 4.93
C TYR A 100 -8.29 5.55 5.00
N PHE A 101 -8.39 4.53 5.84
CA PHE A 101 -7.34 3.51 5.98
C PHE A 101 -7.08 2.74 4.68
N SER A 102 -8.13 2.45 3.91
CA SER A 102 -8.03 1.85 2.57
C SER A 102 -7.29 2.74 1.57
N GLN A 103 -7.34 4.07 1.71
CA GLN A 103 -6.53 4.96 0.88
C GLN A 103 -5.07 5.00 1.35
N VAL A 104 -4.84 4.93 2.66
CA VAL A 104 -3.50 4.89 3.25
C VAL A 104 -2.77 3.60 2.86
N SER A 105 -3.45 2.46 2.91
CA SER A 105 -2.89 1.13 2.63
C SER A 105 -2.24 1.06 1.25
N ARG A 106 -2.81 1.71 0.24
CA ARG A 106 -2.28 1.78 -1.15
C ARG A 106 -0.88 2.41 -1.28
N HIS A 107 -0.44 3.12 -0.25
CA HIS A 107 0.87 3.77 -0.21
C HIS A 107 1.85 3.07 0.75
N ILE A 108 1.42 2.00 1.41
CA ILE A 108 2.23 1.13 2.27
C ILE A 108 2.62 -0.10 1.44
N ASP A 109 3.80 -0.66 1.70
CA ASP A 109 4.20 -1.91 1.07
C ASP A 109 3.36 -3.10 1.54
N ASP A 110 3.12 -4.05 0.64
CA ASP A 110 2.21 -5.19 0.87
C ASP A 110 2.59 -6.00 2.11
N GLU A 111 3.90 -6.19 2.36
CA GLU A 111 4.41 -6.93 3.51
C GLU A 111 4.14 -6.22 4.84
N MET A 112 4.44 -4.91 4.93
CA MET A 112 4.13 -4.12 6.12
C MET A 112 2.62 -4.07 6.37
N MET A 113 1.82 -3.92 5.31
CA MET A 113 0.37 -3.92 5.43
C MET A 113 -0.16 -5.27 5.95
N ALA A 114 0.39 -6.39 5.47
CA ALA A 114 0.02 -7.70 5.99
C ALA A 114 0.30 -7.81 7.49
N ARG A 115 1.50 -7.40 7.93
CA ARG A 115 1.89 -7.40 9.35
C ARG A 115 1.03 -6.49 10.22
N ILE A 116 0.59 -5.34 9.68
CA ILE A 116 -0.35 -4.44 10.37
C ILE A 116 -1.69 -5.15 10.56
N LEU A 117 -2.28 -5.71 9.50
CA LEU A 117 -3.57 -6.38 9.57
C LEU A 117 -3.57 -7.60 10.50
N GLU A 118 -2.47 -8.34 10.58
CA GLU A 118 -2.30 -9.46 11.50
C GLU A 118 -2.32 -9.05 12.97
N LYS A 119 -1.75 -7.88 13.28
CA LYS A 119 -1.69 -7.34 14.66
C LYS A 119 -2.91 -6.49 15.04
N MET A 120 -3.73 -6.09 14.08
CA MET A 120 -4.96 -5.34 14.33
C MET A 120 -5.99 -6.18 15.12
N LYS A 121 -6.91 -5.48 15.78
CA LYS A 121 -8.06 -6.11 16.43
C LYS A 121 -8.85 -6.87 15.36
N ARG A 122 -9.11 -8.15 15.62
CA ARG A 122 -9.77 -9.09 14.68
C ARG A 122 -10.94 -8.47 13.91
N HIS A 123 -11.90 -7.87 14.60
CA HIS A 123 -13.09 -7.29 13.98
C HIS A 123 -12.79 -6.09 13.06
N HIS A 124 -11.75 -5.31 13.35
CA HIS A 124 -11.31 -4.22 12.47
C HIS A 124 -10.58 -4.76 11.24
N ALA A 125 -9.64 -5.69 11.45
CA ALA A 125 -8.93 -6.35 10.33
C ALA A 125 -9.91 -7.01 9.35
N GLU A 126 -10.87 -7.79 9.87
CA GLU A 126 -11.91 -8.43 9.05
C GLU A 126 -12.77 -7.42 8.29
N LYS A 127 -13.09 -6.26 8.89
CA LYS A 127 -13.84 -5.18 8.25
C LYS A 127 -13.04 -4.52 7.12
N VAL A 128 -11.75 -4.25 7.34
CA VAL A 128 -10.84 -3.70 6.32
C VAL A 128 -10.72 -4.68 5.15
N ILE A 129 -10.46 -5.97 5.44
CA ILE A 129 -10.32 -7.00 4.40
C ILE A 129 -11.58 -7.09 3.54
N LYS A 130 -12.77 -7.12 4.15
CA LYS A 130 -14.04 -7.13 3.41
C LYS A 130 -14.21 -5.88 2.55
N PHE A 131 -13.88 -4.71 3.10
CA PHE A 131 -13.96 -3.46 2.35
C PHE A 131 -13.01 -3.46 1.14
N GLU A 132 -11.78 -3.92 1.33
CA GLU A 132 -10.80 -4.00 0.24
C GLU A 132 -11.16 -5.05 -0.81
N LEU A 133 -11.69 -6.21 -0.42
CA LEU A 133 -12.15 -7.22 -1.38
C LEU A 133 -13.26 -6.68 -2.29
N LEU A 134 -14.14 -5.81 -1.77
CA LEU A 134 -15.23 -5.21 -2.55
C LEU A 134 -14.76 -4.07 -3.45
N ASN A 135 -13.79 -3.26 -3.01
CA ASN A 135 -13.42 -2.03 -3.69
C ASN A 135 -12.11 -2.14 -4.50
N ASN A 136 -11.13 -2.90 -4.01
CA ASN A 136 -9.80 -3.06 -4.63
C ASN A 136 -9.27 -4.49 -4.46
N GLN A 137 -9.98 -5.47 -5.01
CA GLN A 137 -9.68 -6.89 -4.86
C GLN A 137 -8.22 -7.25 -5.17
N HIS A 138 -7.65 -6.71 -6.26
CA HIS A 138 -6.26 -6.98 -6.65
C HIS A 138 -5.25 -6.56 -5.58
N HIS A 139 -5.42 -5.38 -5.01
CA HIS A 139 -4.57 -4.87 -3.93
C HIS A 139 -4.67 -5.77 -2.68
N MET A 140 -5.87 -6.24 -2.34
CA MET A 140 -6.02 -7.19 -1.24
C MET A 140 -5.34 -8.54 -1.53
N LEU A 141 -5.35 -9.00 -2.79
CA LEU A 141 -4.67 -10.22 -3.20
C LEU A 141 -3.15 -10.09 -3.18
N ASP A 142 -2.59 -8.93 -3.50
CA ASP A 142 -1.17 -8.63 -3.32
C ASP A 142 -0.78 -8.76 -1.85
N ILE A 143 -1.48 -8.06 -0.95
CA ILE A 143 -1.25 -8.12 0.51
C ILE A 143 -1.46 -9.55 1.05
N ALA A 144 -2.49 -10.26 0.59
CA ALA A 144 -2.82 -11.59 1.07
C ALA A 144 -1.74 -12.65 0.77
N GLY A 145 -0.86 -12.38 -0.22
CA GLY A 145 0.31 -13.22 -0.45
C GLY A 145 1.23 -13.33 0.78
N HIS A 146 1.22 -12.31 1.63
CA HIS A 146 2.05 -12.19 2.83
C HIS A 146 1.32 -12.61 4.12
N PHE A 147 0.04 -13.00 4.06
CA PHE A 147 -0.71 -13.40 5.26
C PHE A 147 -0.32 -14.77 5.81
N GLU A 148 -0.37 -14.86 7.13
CA GLU A 148 -0.50 -16.12 7.87
C GLU A 148 -1.84 -16.82 7.56
N GLN A 149 -1.84 -18.14 7.78
CA GLN A 149 -2.94 -19.04 7.40
C GLN A 149 -4.32 -18.56 7.89
N ARG A 150 -4.41 -18.01 9.10
CA ARG A 150 -5.69 -17.59 9.69
C ARG A 150 -6.39 -16.47 8.91
N LEU A 151 -5.65 -15.43 8.50
CA LEU A 151 -6.23 -14.34 7.71
C LEU A 151 -6.43 -14.77 6.27
N LEU A 152 -5.54 -15.62 5.75
CA LEU A 152 -5.69 -16.20 4.42
C LEU A 152 -6.98 -17.01 4.28
N GLU A 153 -7.33 -17.83 5.28
CA GLU A 153 -8.61 -18.54 5.37
C GLU A 153 -9.80 -17.59 5.39
N PHE A 154 -9.68 -16.46 6.09
CA PHE A 154 -10.75 -15.46 6.12
C PHE A 154 -10.94 -14.82 4.73
N VAL A 155 -9.86 -14.46 4.04
CA VAL A 155 -9.94 -13.94 2.67
C VAL A 155 -10.57 -15.00 1.74
N ALA A 156 -10.10 -16.25 1.81
CA ALA A 156 -10.60 -17.34 0.97
C ALA A 156 -12.11 -17.60 1.15
N LYS A 157 -12.65 -17.40 2.36
CA LYS A 157 -14.09 -17.53 2.63
C LYS A 157 -14.94 -16.36 2.14
N ASN A 158 -14.35 -15.18 1.95
CA ASN A 158 -15.06 -13.95 1.60
C ASN A 158 -14.80 -13.51 0.16
N ILE A 159 -13.93 -14.19 -0.57
CA ILE A 159 -13.69 -13.93 -1.99
C ILE A 159 -14.68 -14.75 -2.83
N ASP A 160 -15.38 -14.08 -3.74
CA ASP A 160 -16.27 -14.74 -4.68
C ASP A 160 -15.46 -15.28 -5.87
N PHE A 161 -15.01 -16.53 -5.77
CA PHE A 161 -14.29 -17.20 -6.86
C PHE A 161 -15.17 -17.43 -8.11
N ALA A 162 -16.50 -17.37 -7.99
CA ALA A 162 -17.42 -17.64 -9.11
C ALA A 162 -17.41 -16.52 -10.16
N GLN A 163 -16.91 -15.33 -9.83
CA GLN A 163 -16.71 -14.23 -10.78
C GLN A 163 -15.47 -14.41 -11.67
N HIS A 164 -14.68 -15.48 -11.47
CA HIS A 164 -13.40 -15.68 -12.18
C HIS A 164 -13.25 -17.12 -12.70
N PRO A 165 -13.92 -17.49 -13.81
CA PRO A 165 -13.89 -18.86 -14.33
C PRO A 165 -12.54 -19.32 -14.89
N GLU A 166 -11.61 -18.43 -15.16
CA GLU A 166 -10.36 -18.81 -15.84
C GLU A 166 -9.23 -17.89 -15.34
N CYS A 167 -8.03 -18.44 -15.20
CA CYS A 167 -6.77 -17.71 -15.07
C CYS A 167 -6.51 -16.82 -16.31
N GLN A 168 -7.30 -15.76 -16.51
CA GLN A 168 -7.00 -14.72 -17.48
C GLN A 168 -5.77 -13.95 -16.98
N ALA A 169 -4.90 -13.59 -17.92
CA ALA A 169 -3.50 -13.20 -17.75
C ALA A 169 -3.16 -12.19 -16.64
N THR A 170 -4.12 -11.43 -16.11
CA THR A 170 -3.96 -10.50 -14.98
C THR A 170 -3.89 -11.18 -13.60
N LEU A 171 -4.50 -12.36 -13.41
CA LEU A 171 -4.45 -13.10 -12.14
C LEU A 171 -3.26 -14.07 -12.05
N HIS A 172 -2.49 -14.22 -13.11
CA HIS A 172 -1.31 -15.10 -13.12
C HIS A 172 -0.30 -14.74 -12.02
N LYS A 173 -0.16 -13.45 -11.70
CA LYS A 173 0.67 -12.94 -10.60
C LYS A 173 0.22 -13.48 -9.23
N HIS A 174 -1.07 -13.75 -9.06
CA HIS A 174 -1.68 -14.20 -7.80
C HIS A 174 -2.04 -15.69 -7.80
N CYS A 175 -1.72 -16.46 -8.86
CA CYS A 175 -2.06 -17.88 -8.95
C CYS A 175 -1.61 -18.66 -7.70
N ASN A 176 -0.38 -18.44 -7.24
CA ASN A 176 0.15 -19.09 -6.03
C ASN A 176 -0.68 -18.77 -4.77
N VAL A 177 -1.15 -17.53 -4.64
CA VAL A 177 -1.95 -17.08 -3.49
C VAL A 177 -3.36 -17.68 -3.57
N ILE A 178 -3.94 -17.67 -4.76
CA ILE A 178 -5.28 -18.23 -5.03
C ILE A 178 -5.27 -19.75 -4.83
N GLU A 179 -4.23 -20.46 -5.25
CA GLU A 179 -4.06 -21.89 -4.99
C GLU A 179 -3.93 -22.19 -3.50
N ARG A 180 -3.13 -21.41 -2.76
CA ARG A 180 -3.04 -21.52 -1.29
C ARG A 180 -4.42 -21.27 -0.64
N MET A 181 -5.20 -20.31 -1.13
CA MET A 181 -6.55 -20.06 -0.63
C MET A 181 -7.52 -21.21 -0.96
N ARG A 182 -7.46 -21.77 -2.17
CA ARG A 182 -8.31 -22.90 -2.60
C ARG A 182 -8.02 -24.19 -1.83
N ALA A 183 -6.78 -24.40 -1.37
CA ALA A 183 -6.43 -25.54 -0.54
C ALA A 183 -6.96 -25.45 0.91
N LEU A 184 -7.49 -24.29 1.32
CA LEU A 184 -7.96 -23.99 2.67
C LEU A 184 -9.50 -23.91 2.80
N VAL A 185 -10.22 -24.01 1.67
CA VAL A 185 -11.70 -24.01 1.59
C VAL A 185 -12.19 -25.43 1.41
#